data_AF-A0A838QXQ4-F1
#
_entry.id   AF-A0A838QXQ4-F1
#
_cell.length_a   1.000
_cell.length_b   1.000
_cell.length_c   1.000
_cell.angle_alpha   90.00
_cell.angle_beta   90.00
_cell.angle_gamma   90.00
#
_symmetry.space_group_name_H-M   'P 1'
#
loop_
_entity.id
_entity.type
_entity.pdbx_description
1 polymer ?
#
loop_
_entity_poly.entity_id
_entity_poly.type
_entity_poly.pdbx_seq_one_letter_code
_entity_poly.pdbx_strand_id
1 'polypeptide(L)'
;PLGNLLVGTHGGGGRIYRVNLFEGAGVVFGDLNRSGAIDAADWMLLRDNFNADLSGLTTVEAMARGDLNGDLLTDEFDFGLFKDAFDQFNGDGAFAALLHVPEPAAGLLFAMAAVGLLRRHSPRARGGSRPSSR
;
A
#
# COMPACT_ATOMS: atom_id res chain seq x y z
N PRO A 1 8.98 -25.33 3.02
CA PRO A 1 10.05 -25.32 4.06
C PRO A 1 11.00 -24.13 3.87
N LEU A 2 11.05 -23.21 4.83
CA LEU A 2 11.99 -22.08 4.81
C LEU A 2 13.41 -22.61 5.04
N GLY A 3 14.33 -22.28 4.13
CA GLY A 3 15.74 -22.64 4.23
C GLY A 3 16.60 -21.39 4.37
N ASN A 4 17.55 -21.41 5.30
CA ASN A 4 18.60 -20.40 5.33
C ASN A 4 19.65 -20.76 4.27
N LEU A 5 19.89 -19.88 3.28
CA LEU A 5 21.01 -20.05 2.34
C LEU A 5 22.19 -19.25 2.85
N LEU A 6 23.26 -19.95 3.23
CA LEU A 6 24.54 -19.35 3.53
C LEU A 6 25.30 -19.11 2.22
N VAL A 7 25.36 -17.86 1.75
CA VAL A 7 26.21 -17.46 0.62
C VAL A 7 27.51 -16.89 1.17
N GLY A 8 28.58 -17.66 1.10
CA GLY A 8 29.93 -17.20 1.42
C GLY A 8 30.57 -16.50 0.22
N THR A 9 31.12 -15.31 0.42
CA THR A 9 32.18 -14.79 -0.46
C THR A 9 33.50 -15.46 -0.07
N HIS A 10 34.30 -15.90 -1.05
CA HIS A 10 35.59 -16.53 -0.78
C HIS A 10 36.49 -15.50 -0.06
N GLY A 11 36.68 -15.67 1.25
CA GLY A 11 37.33 -14.66 2.12
C GLY A 11 36.70 -14.44 3.50
N GLY A 12 35.59 -15.12 3.84
CA GLY A 12 35.10 -15.21 5.23
C GLY A 12 34.06 -14.16 5.66
N GLY A 13 33.41 -13.47 4.72
CA GLY A 13 32.40 -12.44 4.99
C GLY A 13 31.00 -12.79 4.47
N GLY A 14 30.49 -14.00 4.73
CA GLY A 14 29.17 -14.42 4.25
C GLY A 14 28.03 -13.57 4.82
N ARG A 15 27.08 -13.18 3.96
CA ARG A 15 25.80 -12.57 4.38
C ARG A 15 24.73 -13.66 4.43
N ILE A 16 23.96 -13.70 5.51
CA ILE A 16 22.81 -14.60 5.61
C ILE A 16 21.67 -13.97 4.83
N TYR A 17 21.26 -14.61 3.74
CA TYR A 17 20.04 -14.25 3.02
C TYR A 17 18.94 -15.25 3.36
N ARG A 18 17.77 -14.76 3.75
CA ARG A 18 16.56 -15.59 3.83
C ARG A 18 16.06 -15.80 2.40
N VAL A 19 16.18 -17.02 1.89
CA VAL A 19 15.71 -17.37 0.55
C VAL A 19 14.35 -18.04 0.70
N ASN A 20 13.32 -17.38 0.20
CA ASN A 20 11.99 -17.97 0.07
C ASN A 20 11.93 -18.63 -1.32
N LEU A 21 12.07 -19.95 -1.38
CA LEU A 21 11.88 -20.72 -2.61
C LEU A 21 10.38 -20.95 -2.81
N PHE A 22 9.76 -20.17 -3.70
CA PHE A 22 8.38 -20.40 -4.14
C PHE A 22 8.39 -21.24 -5.43
N GLU A 23 8.47 -22.56 -5.31
CA GLU A 23 8.23 -23.42 -6.47
C GLU A 23 6.74 -23.41 -6.85
N GLY A 24 6.43 -22.81 -8.01
CA GLY A 24 5.32 -23.21 -8.87
C GLY A 24 3.94 -23.41 -8.23
N ALA A 25 3.34 -22.36 -7.68
CA ALA A 25 1.89 -22.05 -7.74
C ALA A 25 1.60 -20.75 -6.98
N GLY A 26 1.79 -19.60 -7.61
CA GLY A 26 1.03 -18.34 -7.42
C GLY A 26 0.63 -17.82 -6.02
N VAL A 27 1.17 -18.33 -4.92
CA VAL A 27 0.85 -17.89 -3.56
C VAL A 27 2.07 -17.19 -3.01
N VAL A 28 2.06 -15.87 -3.12
CA VAL A 28 3.04 -15.01 -2.48
C VAL A 28 2.60 -14.85 -1.02
N PHE A 29 3.51 -15.11 -0.07
CA PHE A 29 3.19 -14.92 1.35
C PHE A 29 2.87 -13.44 1.60
N GLY A 30 1.69 -13.14 2.15
CA GLY A 30 1.18 -11.77 2.32
C GLY A 30 0.29 -11.25 1.19
N ASP A 31 0.19 -11.96 0.05
CA ASP A 31 -0.77 -11.66 -1.03
C ASP A 31 -2.12 -12.31 -0.69
N LEU A 32 -2.94 -11.59 0.08
CA LEU A 32 -4.21 -12.07 0.63
C LEU A 32 -5.27 -12.19 -0.47
N ASN A 33 -5.21 -11.34 -1.50
CA ASN A 33 -6.15 -11.34 -2.62
C ASN A 33 -5.72 -12.20 -3.82
N ARG A 34 -4.52 -12.78 -3.78
CA ARG A 34 -3.93 -13.65 -4.82
C ARG A 34 -3.73 -12.93 -6.17
N SER A 35 -3.42 -11.65 -6.13
CA SER A 35 -3.13 -10.83 -7.32
C SER A 35 -1.74 -11.07 -7.90
N GLY A 36 -0.84 -11.71 -7.15
CA GLY A 36 0.57 -11.85 -7.45
C GLY A 36 1.43 -10.68 -6.96
N ALA A 37 0.85 -9.73 -6.24
CA ALA A 37 1.54 -8.61 -5.59
C ALA A 37 1.17 -8.54 -4.10
N ILE A 38 2.02 -7.92 -3.29
CA ILE A 38 1.68 -7.53 -1.92
C ILE A 38 1.51 -6.02 -1.93
N ASP A 39 0.27 -5.52 -1.87
CA ASP A 39 -0.02 -4.10 -2.03
C ASP A 39 -1.06 -3.56 -1.04
N ALA A 40 -1.54 -2.34 -1.32
CA ALA A 40 -2.50 -1.64 -0.48
C ALA A 40 -3.83 -2.40 -0.31
N ALA A 41 -4.23 -3.21 -1.30
CA ALA A 41 -5.46 -4.00 -1.23
C ALA A 41 -5.32 -5.15 -0.22
N ASP A 42 -4.15 -5.79 -0.12
CA ASP A 42 -3.90 -6.80 0.89
C ASP A 42 -3.87 -6.19 2.30
N TRP A 43 -3.26 -5.01 2.44
CA TRP A 43 -3.30 -4.27 3.70
C TRP A 43 -4.74 -3.97 4.14
N MET A 44 -5.62 -3.56 3.22
CA MET A 44 -7.03 -3.34 3.53
C MET A 44 -7.72 -4.61 4.01
N LEU A 45 -7.47 -5.76 3.37
CA LEU A 45 -8.05 -7.04 3.79
C LEU A 45 -7.62 -7.44 5.21
N LEU A 46 -6.33 -7.33 5.52
CA LEU A 46 -5.81 -7.62 6.86
C LEU A 46 -6.44 -6.69 7.90
N ARG A 47 -6.43 -5.38 7.64
CA ARG A 47 -6.97 -4.37 8.55
C ARG A 47 -8.46 -4.56 8.80
N ASP A 48 -9.23 -4.86 7.75
CA ASP A 48 -10.68 -4.99 7.83
C ASP A 48 -11.11 -6.27 8.58
N ASN A 49 -10.22 -7.26 8.72
CA ASN A 49 -10.42 -8.48 9.51
C ASN A 49 -9.60 -8.51 10.82
N PHE A 50 -8.99 -7.40 11.23
CA PHE A 50 -8.17 -7.35 12.44
C PHE A 50 -8.99 -7.68 13.71
N ASN A 51 -8.42 -8.48 14.61
CA ASN A 51 -9.04 -9.10 15.79
C ASN A 51 -10.23 -10.03 15.49
N ALA A 52 -10.26 -10.66 14.32
CA ALA A 52 -11.29 -11.66 14.00
C ALA A 52 -10.96 -13.05 14.56
N ASP A 53 -11.98 -13.76 15.02
CA ASP A 53 -11.94 -15.21 15.25
C ASP A 53 -12.34 -15.93 13.95
N LEU A 54 -11.44 -16.76 13.45
CA LEU A 54 -11.55 -17.48 12.18
C LEU A 54 -11.69 -19.00 12.39
N SER A 55 -11.92 -19.46 13.61
CA SER A 55 -12.01 -20.88 13.97
C SER A 55 -13.11 -21.65 13.23
N GLY A 56 -14.12 -20.94 12.69
CA GLY A 56 -15.19 -21.50 11.87
C GLY A 56 -14.85 -21.65 10.38
N LEU A 57 -13.67 -21.22 9.93
CA LEU A 57 -13.27 -21.21 8.53
C LEU A 57 -12.27 -22.33 8.21
N THR A 58 -12.17 -22.68 6.93
CA THR A 58 -11.04 -23.49 6.46
C THR A 58 -9.74 -22.68 6.53
N THR A 59 -8.59 -23.35 6.63
CA THR A 59 -7.28 -22.68 6.64
C THR A 59 -7.09 -21.75 5.45
N VAL A 60 -7.56 -22.13 4.26
CA VAL A 60 -7.43 -21.29 3.05
C VAL A 60 -8.25 -20.01 3.16
N GLU A 61 -9.46 -20.09 3.73
CA GLU A 61 -10.33 -18.95 3.96
C GLU A 61 -9.81 -18.05 5.10
N ALA A 62 -9.26 -18.66 6.16
CA ALA A 62 -8.63 -17.93 7.26
C ALA A 62 -7.41 -17.14 6.76
N MET A 63 -6.52 -17.78 5.99
CA MET A 63 -5.37 -17.11 5.38
C MET A 63 -5.79 -15.95 4.48
N ALA A 64 -6.85 -16.10 3.67
CA ALA A 64 -7.37 -15.02 2.83
C ALA A 64 -7.95 -13.84 3.64
N ARG A 65 -8.22 -14.05 4.93
CA ARG A 65 -8.68 -13.01 5.88
C ARG A 65 -7.58 -12.46 6.77
N GLY A 66 -6.35 -12.94 6.63
CA GLY A 66 -5.20 -12.39 7.35
C GLY A 66 -4.61 -13.29 8.43
N ASP A 67 -5.07 -14.53 8.59
CA ASP A 67 -4.38 -15.54 9.42
C ASP A 67 -3.10 -16.01 8.73
N LEU A 68 -1.99 -15.31 8.97
CA LEU A 68 -0.70 -15.57 8.35
C LEU A 68 0.17 -16.52 9.18
N ASN A 69 -0.10 -16.64 10.48
CA ASN A 69 0.61 -17.55 11.39
C ASN A 69 -0.07 -18.95 11.51
N GLY A 70 -1.33 -19.08 11.08
CA GLY A 70 -2.12 -20.31 11.07
C GLY A 70 -2.83 -20.65 12.39
N ASP A 71 -3.06 -19.68 13.28
CA ASP A 71 -3.67 -19.90 14.60
C ASP A 71 -5.19 -19.65 14.65
N LEU A 72 -5.80 -19.36 13.50
CA LEU A 72 -7.21 -19.06 13.32
C LEU A 72 -7.66 -17.75 14.01
N LEU A 73 -6.72 -16.84 14.24
CA LEU A 73 -6.98 -15.46 14.59
C LEU A 73 -6.43 -14.53 13.49
N THR A 74 -6.77 -13.26 13.57
CA THR A 74 -6.06 -12.22 12.82
C THR A 74 -5.71 -11.12 13.80
N ASP A 75 -4.44 -11.00 14.17
CA ASP A 75 -4.01 -10.13 15.26
C ASP A 75 -2.67 -9.43 14.99
N GLU A 76 -2.04 -8.89 16.04
CA GLU A 76 -0.75 -8.20 15.92
C GLU A 76 0.40 -9.08 15.39
N PHE A 77 0.34 -10.41 15.58
CA PHE A 77 1.34 -11.31 15.06
C PHE A 77 1.24 -11.39 13.54
N ASP A 78 0.03 -11.48 13.00
CA ASP A 78 -0.20 -11.47 11.56
C ASP A 78 0.15 -10.12 10.95
N PHE A 79 -0.15 -9.02 11.65
CA PHE A 79 0.30 -7.69 11.24
C PHE A 79 1.83 -7.59 11.10
N GLY A 80 2.57 -8.12 12.08
CA GLY A 80 4.03 -8.16 12.02
C GLY A 80 4.52 -8.95 10.80
N LEU A 81 3.94 -10.13 10.56
CA LEU A 81 4.26 -10.97 9.41
C LEU A 81 3.95 -10.29 8.08
N PHE A 82 2.80 -9.65 7.96
CA PHE A 82 2.39 -8.92 6.76
C PHE A 82 3.34 -7.76 6.48
N LYS A 83 3.66 -6.95 7.49
CA LYS A 83 4.56 -5.81 7.34
C LYS A 83 5.93 -6.26 6.82
N ASP A 84 6.49 -7.32 7.41
CA ASP A 84 7.79 -7.85 6.99
C ASP A 84 7.74 -8.42 5.56
N ALA A 85 6.64 -9.10 5.19
CA ALA A 85 6.43 -9.58 3.83
C ALA A 85 6.30 -8.42 2.82
N PHE A 86 5.56 -7.38 3.19
CA PHE A 86 5.35 -6.19 2.37
C PHE A 86 6.68 -5.47 2.08
N ASP A 87 7.48 -5.22 3.13
CA ASP A 87 8.80 -4.60 2.99
C ASP A 87 9.76 -5.52 2.19
N GLN A 88 9.71 -6.83 2.40
CA GLN A 88 10.54 -7.77 1.62
C GLN A 88 10.18 -7.77 0.13
N PHE A 89 8.89 -7.64 -0.21
CA PHE A 89 8.41 -7.64 -1.59
C PHE A 89 8.62 -6.31 -2.30
N ASN A 90 8.37 -5.19 -1.61
CA ASN A 90 8.37 -3.85 -2.20
C ASN A 90 9.65 -3.03 -1.91
N GLY A 91 10.50 -3.48 -0.99
CA GLY A 91 11.71 -2.80 -0.53
C GLY A 91 11.60 -2.26 0.89
N ASP A 92 12.76 -2.14 1.56
CA ASP A 92 12.84 -1.70 2.96
C ASP A 92 12.11 -0.36 3.19
N GLY A 93 11.17 -0.35 4.14
CA GLY A 93 10.40 0.83 4.49
C GLY A 93 9.22 1.14 3.57
N ALA A 94 8.92 0.28 2.60
CA ALA A 94 7.78 0.44 1.70
C ALA A 94 6.44 0.46 2.44
N PHE A 95 6.27 -0.35 3.49
CA PHE A 95 5.04 -0.33 4.28
C PHE A 95 4.87 1.00 5.02
N ALA A 96 5.96 1.57 5.56
CA ALA A 96 5.91 2.90 6.17
C ALA A 96 5.53 3.98 5.15
N ALA A 97 6.02 3.87 3.90
CA ALA A 97 5.64 4.76 2.81
C ALA A 97 4.17 4.58 2.39
N LEU A 98 3.65 3.35 2.40
CA LEU A 98 2.24 3.06 2.16
C LEU A 98 1.33 3.80 3.15
N LEU A 99 1.74 3.94 4.42
CA LEU A 99 0.96 4.67 5.42
C LEU A 99 1.03 6.21 5.25
N HIS A 100 1.98 6.70 4.47
CA HIS A 100 2.18 8.13 4.21
C HIS A 100 1.58 8.60 2.88
N VAL A 101 0.52 7.94 2.37
CA VAL A 101 -0.13 8.33 1.09
C VAL A 101 -0.43 9.83 1.10
N PRO A 102 0.25 10.64 0.25
CA PRO A 102 -0.04 12.07 0.14
C PRO A 102 -1.47 12.22 -0.36
N GLU A 103 -2.29 13.07 0.28
CA GLU A 103 -3.69 13.26 -0.13
C GLU A 103 -3.80 13.50 -1.65
N PRO A 104 -4.34 12.54 -2.43
CA PRO A 104 -4.40 12.69 -3.85
C PRO A 104 -5.56 13.65 -4.18
N ALA A 105 -5.27 14.61 -5.05
CA ALA A 105 -6.21 15.53 -5.70
C ALA A 105 -6.93 16.60 -4.84
N ALA A 106 -6.98 16.53 -3.50
CA ALA A 106 -7.64 17.59 -2.71
C ALA A 106 -7.00 18.97 -2.93
N GLY A 107 -5.67 19.05 -2.89
CA GLY A 107 -4.93 20.28 -3.17
C GLY A 107 -5.09 20.77 -4.62
N LEU A 108 -5.11 19.85 -5.58
CA LEU A 108 -5.30 20.18 -7.00
C LEU A 108 -6.72 20.69 -7.27
N LEU A 109 -7.75 20.05 -6.70
CA LEU A 109 -9.14 20.47 -6.80
C LEU A 109 -9.34 21.84 -6.15
N PHE A 110 -8.72 22.10 -5.00
CA PHE A 110 -8.78 23.41 -4.35
C PHE A 110 -8.11 24.49 -5.20
N ALA A 111 -6.95 24.21 -5.79
CA ALA A 111 -6.26 25.12 -6.69
C ALA A 111 -7.09 25.42 -7.96
N MET A 112 -7.69 24.38 -8.57
CA MET A 112 -8.56 24.55 -9.74
C MET A 112 -9.83 25.34 -9.41
N ALA A 113 -10.45 25.07 -8.26
CA ALA A 113 -11.59 25.84 -7.77
C ALA A 113 -11.22 27.31 -7.57
N ALA A 114 -10.10 27.60 -6.91
CA ALA A 114 -9.61 28.96 -6.68
C ALA A 114 -9.37 29.73 -7.99
N VAL A 115 -8.78 29.09 -9.01
CA VAL A 115 -8.59 29.70 -10.34
C VAL A 115 -9.94 29.97 -11.03
N GLY A 116 -10.90 29.05 -10.93
CA GLY A 116 -12.26 29.25 -11.46
C GLY A 116 -13.00 30.41 -10.78
N LEU A 117 -12.86 30.53 -9.45
CA LEU A 117 -13.38 31.61 -8.63
C LEU A 117 -12.77 32.97 -9.01
N LEU A 118 -11.47 33.05 -9.26
CA LEU A 118 -10.82 34.30 -9.65
C LEU A 118 -11.24 34.76 -11.06
N ARG A 119 -11.42 33.82 -12.01
CA ARG A 119 -11.84 34.15 -13.39
C ARG A 119 -13.28 34.69 -13.49
N ARG A 120 -14.19 34.24 -12.62
CA ARG A 120 -15.59 34.74 -12.61
C ARG A 120 -15.74 36.13 -12.01
N HIS A 121 -14.75 36.62 -11.27
CA HIS A 121 -14.80 37.93 -10.61
C HIS A 121 -14.15 39.07 -11.41
N SER A 122 -13.60 38.81 -12.61
CA SER A 122 -13.11 39.89 -13.49
C SER A 122 -14.27 40.82 -13.89
N PRO A 123 -14.33 42.08 -13.42
CA PRO A 123 -15.39 42.99 -13.77
C PRO A 123 -15.32 43.28 -15.26
N ARG A 124 -16.44 43.11 -15.99
CA ARG A 124 -16.55 43.60 -17.37
C ARG A 124 -16.21 45.10 -17.35
N ALA A 125 -15.05 45.46 -17.90
CA ALA A 125 -14.66 46.84 -18.12
C ALA A 125 -15.76 47.48 -18.97
N ARG A 126 -16.57 48.36 -18.35
CA ARG A 126 -17.55 49.17 -19.07
C ARG A 126 -16.75 50.10 -19.97
N GLY A 127 -16.86 49.88 -21.28
CA GLY A 127 -16.29 50.75 -22.29
C GLY A 127 -16.82 52.17 -22.11
N GLY A 128 -15.97 53.06 -21.60
CA GLY A 128 -16.23 54.48 -21.55
C GLY A 128 -15.95 55.09 -22.93
N SER A 129 -17.02 55.41 -23.65
CA SER A 129 -16.98 56.27 -24.83
C SER A 129 -16.42 57.65 -24.45
N ARG A 130 -15.36 58.08 -25.13
CA ARG A 130 -14.90 59.47 -25.12
C ARG A 130 -15.68 60.27 -26.18
N PRO A 131 -16.43 61.32 -25.83
CA PRO A 131 -16.91 62.28 -26.81
C PRO A 131 -15.78 63.25 -27.15
N SER A 132 -15.37 63.34 -28.42
CA SER A 132 -14.49 64.40 -28.91
C SER A 132 -15.30 65.68 -29.09
N SER A 133 -14.98 66.70 -28.32
CA SER A 133 -15.52 68.04 -28.46
C SER A 133 -14.69 68.89 -29.43
N ARG A 134 -15.39 69.51 -30.37
CA ARG A 134 -15.08 70.72 -31.15
C ARG A 134 -14.09 70.60 -32.31
#